data_AF-F0SQ25-F1
#
_entry.id   AF-F0SQ25-F1
#
_cell.length_a   1.000
_cell.length_b   1.000
_cell.length_c   1.000
_cell.angle_alpha   90.00
_cell.angle_beta   90.00
_cell.angle_gamma   90.00
#
_symmetry.space_group_name_H-M   'P 1'
#
loop_
_entity.id
_entity.type
_entity.pdbx_description
1 polymer ?
#
loop_
_entity_poly.entity_id
_entity_poly.type
_entity_poly.pdbx_seq_one_letter_code
_entity_poly.pdbx_strand_id
1 'polypeptide(L)'
;MSTPSKPSDETLKTEQTSELTEACVDDASLAAYSEMIRKVARAMASNQVDPVLPYLGTQYEPKHVEMFVDGNFDKRIDVLLRLMPFVNEDEDFADLEEDAVEFCEVAAVSAYDGSSEECDAFLAWLEESRELTPEQRDTVEIQRCRYRIEQKARTERPAHVRFQELVSLAPQLFEELDENPELQLMVNPVTLWSELKSNKYLAAEAVAPVPVLHYADDREVRTGMFEPAGVTLLKQLLLLTPCTFSSWSAVTDADPEELRQFLAHLIQLRLVAIH
;
A
#
# COMPACT_ATOMS: atom_id res chain seq x y z
N MET A 1 -54.47 70.02 28.31
CA MET A 1 -53.20 69.30 28.54
C MET A 1 -52.46 69.24 27.21
N SER A 2 -51.27 69.82 27.23
CA SER A 2 -50.11 69.76 26.33
C SER A 2 -50.26 69.66 24.81
N THR A 3 -49.66 70.68 24.20
CA THR A 3 -49.37 70.98 22.79
C THR A 3 -48.20 70.11 22.24
N PRO A 4 -47.55 70.42 21.10
CA PRO A 4 -47.65 69.67 19.83
C PRO A 4 -46.25 69.30 19.26
N SER A 5 -46.16 68.72 18.05
CA SER A 5 -45.30 69.23 16.95
C SER A 5 -45.13 68.21 15.80
N LYS A 6 -45.54 68.70 14.63
CA LYS A 6 -45.08 68.47 13.24
C LYS A 6 -43.58 68.14 13.06
N PRO A 7 -43.09 67.87 11.83
CA PRO A 7 -43.67 67.09 10.71
C PRO A 7 -42.62 66.23 9.95
N SER A 8 -43.12 65.45 8.98
CA SER A 8 -42.48 65.03 7.72
C SER A 8 -41.11 64.36 7.76
N ASP A 9 -41.05 63.11 7.28
CA ASP A 9 -39.95 62.78 6.36
C ASP A 9 -40.34 61.78 5.27
N GLU A 10 -39.66 62.00 4.16
CA GLU A 10 -39.77 61.42 2.84
C GLU A 10 -39.81 59.88 2.84
N THR A 11 -40.76 59.31 2.11
CA THR A 11 -40.66 57.94 1.60
C THR A 11 -40.78 57.97 0.09
N LEU A 12 -39.69 58.43 -0.55
CA LEU A 12 -39.42 58.16 -1.95
C LEU A 12 -38.45 56.98 -2.01
N LYS A 13 -38.96 55.91 -2.61
CA LYS A 13 -38.26 54.70 -2.98
C LYS A 13 -36.99 55.07 -3.74
N THR A 14 -35.84 54.66 -3.21
CA THR A 14 -34.62 54.53 -4.01
C THR A 14 -34.24 53.07 -4.00
N GLU A 15 -34.41 52.46 -5.16
CA GLU A 15 -33.82 51.19 -5.55
C GLU A 15 -32.31 51.25 -5.25
N GLN A 16 -31.84 50.40 -4.34
CA GLN A 16 -30.46 49.96 -4.35
C GLN A 16 -30.49 48.47 -4.68
N THR A 17 -30.43 48.23 -5.98
CA THR A 17 -29.90 47.01 -6.58
C THR A 17 -28.66 46.59 -5.83
N SER A 18 -28.77 45.42 -5.18
CA SER A 18 -27.65 44.63 -4.71
C SER A 18 -26.80 44.24 -5.91
N GLU A 19 -25.87 45.12 -6.30
CA GLU A 19 -24.73 44.77 -7.13
C GLU A 19 -23.82 43.88 -6.27
N LEU A 20 -24.12 42.58 -6.25
CA LEU A 20 -23.09 41.57 -6.12
C LEU A 20 -22.24 41.70 -7.39
N THR A 21 -21.24 42.57 -7.34
CA THR A 21 -20.11 42.50 -8.26
C THR A 21 -19.50 41.11 -8.06
N GLU A 22 -19.83 40.18 -8.97
CA GLU A 22 -18.92 39.10 -9.33
C GLU A 22 -17.63 39.80 -9.76
N ALA A 23 -16.72 40.00 -8.81
CA ALA A 23 -15.37 40.41 -9.12
C ALA A 23 -14.82 39.33 -10.06
N CYS A 24 -14.56 39.69 -11.32
CA CYS A 24 -13.74 38.89 -12.21
C CYS A 24 -12.41 38.66 -11.50
N VAL A 25 -12.28 37.51 -10.83
CA VAL A 25 -11.00 37.03 -10.31
C VAL A 25 -10.15 36.79 -11.56
N ASP A 26 -9.17 37.65 -11.79
CA ASP A 26 -8.29 37.55 -12.95
C ASP A 26 -7.49 36.23 -12.85
N ASP A 27 -7.28 35.52 -13.97
CA ASP A 27 -6.61 34.21 -14.00
C ASP A 27 -5.21 34.24 -13.33
N ALA A 28 -4.50 35.36 -13.38
CA ALA A 28 -3.23 35.57 -12.70
C ALA A 28 -3.38 35.64 -11.17
N SER A 29 -4.47 36.24 -10.67
CA SER A 29 -4.79 36.26 -9.23
C SER A 29 -5.16 34.87 -8.70
N LEU A 30 -5.86 34.06 -9.49
CA LEU A 30 -6.18 32.66 -9.20
C LEU A 30 -4.93 31.78 -9.20
N ALA A 31 -4.02 32.00 -10.17
CA ALA A 31 -2.75 31.30 -10.24
C ALA A 31 -1.83 31.64 -9.04
N ALA A 32 -1.74 32.91 -8.67
CA ALA A 32 -0.96 33.36 -7.51
C ALA A 32 -1.50 32.80 -6.19
N TYR A 33 -2.83 32.80 -6.02
CA TYR A 33 -3.47 32.20 -4.85
C TYR A 33 -3.26 30.67 -4.79
N SER A 34 -3.37 29.99 -5.93
CA SER A 34 -3.08 28.55 -6.01
C SER A 34 -1.64 28.24 -5.64
N GLU A 35 -0.68 29.04 -6.10
CA GLU A 35 0.73 28.86 -5.76
C GLU A 35 1.02 29.14 -4.28
N MET A 36 0.37 30.16 -3.71
CA MET A 36 0.42 30.43 -2.28
C MET A 36 -0.10 29.24 -1.46
N ILE A 37 -1.26 28.67 -1.82
CA ILE A 37 -1.80 27.48 -1.15
C ILE A 37 -0.81 26.32 -1.25
N ARG A 38 -0.24 26.04 -2.43
CA ARG A 38 0.75 24.96 -2.58
C ARG A 38 1.97 25.18 -1.71
N LYS A 39 2.48 26.40 -1.64
CA LYS A 39 3.62 26.76 -0.80
C LYS A 39 3.32 26.53 0.68
N VAL A 40 2.16 26.99 1.14
CA VAL A 40 1.71 26.80 2.53
C VAL A 40 1.49 25.33 2.84
N ALA A 41 0.83 24.59 1.95
CA ALA A 41 0.59 23.15 2.11
C ALA A 41 1.91 22.37 2.22
N ARG A 42 2.88 22.66 1.36
CA ARG A 42 4.22 22.04 1.41
C ARG A 42 4.96 22.38 2.70
N ALA A 43 4.94 23.66 3.12
CA ALA A 43 5.59 24.07 4.36
C ALA A 43 4.99 23.33 5.57
N MET A 44 3.67 23.25 5.67
CA MET A 44 3.00 22.50 6.74
C MET A 44 3.29 21.00 6.68
N ALA A 45 3.40 20.42 5.48
CA ALA A 45 3.73 19.00 5.30
C ALA A 45 5.19 18.68 5.68
N SER A 46 6.10 19.63 5.54
CA SER A 46 7.53 19.51 5.87
C SER A 46 7.89 20.04 7.25
N ASN A 47 6.93 20.13 8.16
CA ASN A 47 7.14 20.61 9.54
C ASN A 47 7.68 22.06 9.65
N GLN A 48 7.33 22.95 8.71
CA GLN A 48 7.83 24.34 8.67
C GLN A 48 6.74 25.36 8.98
N VAL A 49 6.92 26.10 10.08
CA VAL A 49 5.98 27.13 10.54
C VAL A 49 6.22 28.47 9.85
N ASP A 50 7.47 28.92 9.77
CA ASP A 50 7.84 30.26 9.26
C ASP A 50 7.26 30.62 7.89
N PRO A 51 7.24 29.72 6.88
CA PRO A 51 6.70 30.05 5.57
C PRO A 51 5.18 30.26 5.55
N VAL A 52 4.47 29.83 6.60
CA VAL A 52 3.01 29.88 6.73
C VAL A 52 2.56 31.17 7.41
N LEU A 53 3.34 31.67 8.38
CA LEU A 53 2.99 32.83 9.22
C LEU A 53 2.54 34.08 8.43
N PRO A 54 3.16 34.45 7.28
CA PRO A 54 2.73 35.63 6.52
C PRO A 54 1.30 35.56 5.96
N TYR A 55 0.72 34.35 5.89
CA TYR A 55 -0.60 34.10 5.31
C TYR A 55 -1.67 33.83 6.38
N LEU A 56 -1.32 33.96 7.66
CA LEU A 56 -2.21 33.66 8.77
C LEU A 56 -3.30 34.74 8.88
N GLY A 57 -4.56 34.30 8.98
CA GLY A 57 -5.68 35.20 9.22
C GLY A 57 -5.60 35.86 10.60
N THR A 58 -6.15 37.07 10.74
CA THR A 58 -6.09 37.90 11.96
C THR A 58 -6.69 37.26 13.21
N GLN A 59 -7.49 36.20 13.06
CA GLN A 59 -8.12 35.44 14.14
C GLN A 59 -7.24 34.31 14.70
N TYR A 60 -6.09 34.03 14.08
CA TYR A 60 -5.20 32.94 14.48
C TYR A 60 -3.84 33.48 14.92
N GLU A 61 -3.31 32.94 16.01
CA GLU A 61 -1.94 33.17 16.48
C GLU A 61 -0.95 32.16 15.88
N PRO A 62 0.35 32.51 15.79
CA PRO A 62 1.43 31.60 15.34
C PRO A 62 1.39 30.23 16.03
N LYS A 63 1.08 30.21 17.33
CA LYS A 63 0.96 28.98 18.12
C LYS A 63 -0.08 27.99 17.56
N HIS A 64 -1.16 28.46 16.92
CA HIS A 64 -2.11 27.54 16.28
C HIS A 64 -1.52 26.84 15.07
N VAL A 65 -0.62 27.52 14.34
CA VAL A 65 0.11 26.94 13.22
C VAL A 65 1.13 25.93 13.74
N GLU A 66 1.90 26.28 14.77
CA GLU A 66 2.84 25.36 15.45
C GLU A 66 2.13 24.08 15.90
N MET A 67 1.04 24.20 16.67
CA MET A 67 0.27 23.04 17.13
C MET A 67 -0.29 22.17 15.99
N PHE A 68 -0.68 22.79 14.87
CA PHE A 68 -1.20 22.05 13.72
C PHE A 68 -0.08 21.34 12.96
N VAL A 69 1.06 21.99 12.79
CA VAL A 69 2.22 21.48 12.06
C VAL A 69 2.86 20.32 12.86
N ASP A 70 3.14 20.52 14.14
CA ASP A 70 3.65 19.48 15.04
C ASP A 70 2.69 18.27 15.09
N GLY A 71 1.40 18.52 15.32
CA GLY A 71 0.41 17.46 15.41
C GLY A 71 0.16 16.71 14.09
N ASN A 72 0.51 17.28 12.94
CA ASN A 72 0.49 16.56 11.66
C ASN A 72 1.78 15.77 11.44
N PHE A 73 2.92 16.29 11.89
CA PHE A 73 4.20 15.60 11.83
C PHE A 73 4.17 14.32 12.66
N ASP A 74 3.71 14.39 13.91
CA ASP A 74 3.55 13.21 14.79
C ASP A 74 2.62 12.16 14.15
N LYS A 75 1.47 12.59 13.61
CA LYS A 75 0.52 11.69 12.94
C LYS A 75 1.10 11.03 11.68
N ARG A 76 1.95 11.75 10.95
CA ARG A 76 2.62 11.20 9.76
C ARG A 76 3.52 10.05 10.16
N ILE A 77 4.32 10.22 11.21
CA ILE A 77 5.16 9.15 11.79
C ILE A 77 4.31 7.99 12.27
N ASP A 78 3.29 8.25 13.09
CA ASP A 78 2.38 7.21 13.62
C ASP A 78 1.78 6.35 12.50
N VAL A 79 1.29 7.00 11.43
CA VAL A 79 0.67 6.25 10.35
C VAL A 79 1.71 5.55 9.48
N LEU A 80 2.88 6.17 9.22
CA LEU A 80 3.98 5.52 8.52
C LEU A 80 4.33 4.19 9.19
N LEU A 81 4.59 4.22 10.50
CA LEU A 81 4.90 3.03 11.31
C LEU A 81 3.76 2.02 11.33
N ARG A 82 2.52 2.48 11.54
CA ARG A 82 1.33 1.62 11.54
C ARG A 82 1.12 0.88 10.22
N LEU A 83 1.47 1.49 9.09
CA LEU A 83 1.34 0.86 7.78
C LEU A 83 2.41 -0.21 7.54
N MET A 84 3.52 -0.18 8.29
CA MET A 84 4.66 -1.10 8.19
C MET A 84 4.79 -2.05 9.40
N PRO A 85 3.77 -2.86 9.71
CA PRO A 85 3.75 -3.65 10.94
C PRO A 85 4.91 -4.65 11.03
N PHE A 86 5.40 -5.20 9.91
CA PHE A 86 6.51 -6.15 9.97
C PHE A 86 7.81 -5.50 10.43
N VAL A 87 8.05 -4.25 10.04
CA VAL A 87 9.26 -3.51 10.48
C VAL A 87 9.03 -2.94 11.88
N ASN A 88 7.84 -2.42 12.15
CA ASN A 88 7.51 -1.77 13.42
C ASN A 88 7.41 -2.73 14.61
N GLU A 89 7.03 -3.99 14.38
CA GLU A 89 6.92 -5.00 15.44
C GLU A 89 8.19 -5.84 15.59
N ASP A 90 9.21 -5.59 14.76
CA ASP A 90 10.46 -6.35 14.76
C ASP A 90 11.49 -5.74 15.72
N GLU A 91 11.89 -6.53 16.72
CA GLU A 91 12.85 -6.15 17.75
C GLU A 91 14.23 -5.76 17.19
N ASP A 92 14.58 -6.22 15.98
CA ASP A 92 15.82 -5.82 15.32
C ASP A 92 15.81 -4.34 14.88
N PHE A 93 14.66 -3.65 14.91
CA PHE A 93 14.51 -2.23 14.58
C PHE A 93 14.19 -1.39 15.82
N ALA A 94 15.05 -1.47 16.85
CA ALA A 94 14.85 -0.76 18.12
C ALA A 94 14.74 0.77 17.97
N ASP A 95 15.41 1.35 16.96
CA ASP A 95 15.47 2.81 16.73
C ASP A 95 14.52 3.28 15.60
N LEU A 96 13.54 2.45 15.21
CA LEU A 96 12.70 2.73 14.03
C LEU A 96 11.93 4.06 14.10
N GLU A 97 11.45 4.44 15.29
CA GLU A 97 10.74 5.69 15.49
C GLU A 97 11.65 6.90 15.23
N GLU A 98 12.91 6.83 15.70
CA GLU A 98 13.92 7.86 15.42
C GLU A 98 14.27 7.91 13.93
N ASP A 99 14.40 6.75 13.29
CA ASP A 99 14.59 6.62 11.85
C ASP A 99 13.43 7.26 11.06
N ALA A 100 12.19 7.04 11.49
CA ALA A 100 11.01 7.63 10.86
C ALA A 100 10.95 9.16 11.03
N VAL A 101 11.37 9.69 12.18
CA VAL A 101 11.54 11.14 12.41
C VAL A 101 12.56 11.70 11.42
N GLU A 102 13.78 11.13 11.36
CA GLU A 102 14.84 11.60 10.47
C GLU A 102 14.39 11.56 9.00
N PHE A 103 13.74 10.48 8.58
CA PHE A 103 13.15 10.39 7.24
C PHE A 103 12.13 11.51 6.99
N CYS A 104 11.20 11.75 7.92
CA CYS A 104 10.16 12.75 7.73
C CYS A 104 10.72 14.18 7.64
N GLU A 105 11.86 14.45 8.30
CA GLU A 105 12.58 15.73 8.22
C GLU A 105 13.29 15.92 6.86
N VAL A 106 13.89 14.87 6.30
CA VAL A 106 14.63 14.96 5.02
C VAL A 106 13.75 14.76 3.79
N ALA A 107 12.65 14.02 3.90
CA ALA A 107 11.79 13.70 2.78
C ALA A 107 10.90 14.90 2.40
N ALA A 108 11.18 15.49 1.22
CA ALA A 108 10.37 16.54 0.63
C ALA A 108 9.05 15.99 0.07
N VAL A 109 8.13 15.58 0.94
CA VAL A 109 6.82 15.05 0.52
C VAL A 109 5.84 16.20 0.29
N SER A 110 5.21 16.22 -0.89
CA SER A 110 4.39 17.35 -1.36
C SER A 110 3.07 17.51 -0.61
N ALA A 111 2.57 16.42 -0.03
CA ALA A 111 1.46 16.32 0.91
C ALA A 111 1.42 14.86 1.40
N TYR A 112 1.16 14.66 2.69
CA TYR A 112 0.94 13.35 3.27
C TYR A 112 -0.35 12.72 2.69
N ASP A 113 -0.24 11.58 2.01
CA ASP A 113 -1.39 10.88 1.41
C ASP A 113 -1.69 9.50 2.05
N GLY A 114 -0.85 9.06 3.00
CA GLY A 114 -1.00 7.77 3.69
C GLY A 114 -0.99 6.57 2.75
N SER A 115 -0.36 6.71 1.58
CA SER A 115 -0.23 5.64 0.60
C SER A 115 0.94 4.70 0.91
N SER A 116 0.98 3.56 0.22
CA SER A 116 2.14 2.66 0.24
C SER A 116 3.39 3.28 -0.39
N GLU A 117 3.26 4.38 -1.16
CA GLU A 117 4.39 5.02 -1.82
C GLU A 117 5.34 5.68 -0.82
N GLU A 118 4.81 6.31 0.22
CA GLU A 118 5.62 6.90 1.28
C GLU A 118 6.31 5.82 2.13
N CYS A 119 5.62 4.71 2.42
CA CYS A 119 6.24 3.56 3.06
C CYS A 119 7.37 2.98 2.20
N ASP A 120 7.15 2.82 0.89
CA ASP A 120 8.19 2.32 -0.03
C ASP A 120 9.39 3.26 -0.11
N ALA A 121 9.16 4.58 -0.04
CA ALA A 121 10.21 5.59 0.01
C ALA A 121 10.98 5.54 1.34
N PHE A 122 10.30 5.37 2.47
CA PHE A 122 10.96 5.18 3.77
C PHE A 122 11.82 3.92 3.80
N LEU A 123 11.28 2.79 3.34
CA LEU A 123 12.04 1.53 3.28
C LEU A 123 13.28 1.66 2.38
N ALA A 124 13.19 2.42 1.27
CA ALA A 124 14.33 2.68 0.41
C ALA A 124 15.37 3.57 1.10
N TRP A 125 14.91 4.65 1.73
CA TRP A 125 15.76 5.52 2.53
C TRP A 125 16.46 4.77 3.65
N LEU A 126 15.77 3.83 4.32
CA LEU A 126 16.32 3.02 5.41
C LEU A 126 17.45 2.12 4.91
N GLU A 127 17.28 1.47 3.76
CA GLU A 127 18.32 0.65 3.11
C GLU A 127 19.52 1.47 2.63
N GLU A 128 19.31 2.72 2.24
CA GLU A 128 20.37 3.63 1.76
C GLU A 128 21.11 4.33 2.90
N SER A 129 20.42 4.64 3.99
CA SER A 129 20.92 5.49 5.09
C SER A 129 21.45 4.68 6.26
N ARG A 130 21.10 3.40 6.37
CA ARG A 130 21.51 2.50 7.46
C ARG A 130 22.22 1.26 6.92
N GLU A 131 23.19 0.76 7.68
CA GLU A 131 23.81 -0.54 7.41
C GLU A 131 22.93 -1.67 7.97
N LEU A 132 21.94 -2.10 7.19
CA LEU A 132 21.02 -3.15 7.63
C LEU A 132 21.70 -4.53 7.70
N THR A 133 21.41 -5.27 8.78
CA THR A 133 21.77 -6.69 8.92
C THR A 133 21.01 -7.55 7.88
N PRO A 134 21.47 -8.78 7.59
CA PRO A 134 20.71 -9.71 6.76
C PRO A 134 19.27 -9.93 7.24
N GLU A 135 19.08 -10.03 8.56
CA GLU A 135 17.79 -10.21 9.21
C GLU A 135 16.85 -9.00 8.99
N GLN A 136 17.36 -7.79 9.18
CA GLN A 136 16.64 -6.55 8.93
C GLN A 136 16.26 -6.41 7.45
N ARG A 137 17.16 -6.77 6.52
CA ARG A 137 16.88 -6.75 5.08
C ARG A 137 15.76 -7.72 4.71
N ASP A 138 15.69 -8.88 5.34
CA ASP A 138 14.60 -9.83 5.12
C ASP A 138 13.26 -9.26 5.59
N THR A 139 13.22 -8.60 6.75
CA THR A 139 12.01 -7.92 7.25
C THR A 139 11.53 -6.83 6.29
N VAL A 140 12.46 -5.99 5.79
CA VAL A 140 12.17 -4.96 4.79
C VAL A 140 11.62 -5.59 3.51
N GLU A 141 12.25 -6.65 3.00
CA GLU A 141 11.81 -7.32 1.78
C GLU A 141 10.43 -7.96 1.94
N ILE A 142 10.13 -8.57 3.09
CA ILE A 142 8.79 -9.11 3.41
C ILE A 142 7.74 -7.98 3.39
N GLN A 143 8.03 -6.85 4.04
CA GLN A 143 7.12 -5.70 4.06
C GLN A 143 6.87 -5.14 2.65
N ARG A 144 7.91 -5.01 1.82
CA ARG A 144 7.78 -4.60 0.41
C ARG A 144 6.98 -5.61 -0.41
N CYS A 145 7.24 -6.91 -0.24
CA CYS A 145 6.53 -7.97 -0.94
C CYS A 145 5.04 -7.93 -0.64
N ARG A 146 4.65 -7.69 0.62
CA ARG A 146 3.25 -7.50 0.99
C ARG A 146 2.60 -6.37 0.21
N TYR A 147 3.20 -5.18 0.16
CA TYR A 147 2.65 -4.06 -0.59
C TYR A 147 2.51 -4.35 -2.09
N ARG A 148 3.52 -4.99 -2.68
CA ARG A 148 3.49 -5.41 -4.09
C ARG A 148 2.37 -6.42 -4.36
N ILE A 149 2.15 -7.37 -3.46
CA ILE A 149 1.03 -8.33 -3.55
C ILE A 149 -0.31 -7.61 -3.44
N GLU A 150 -0.47 -6.70 -2.47
CA GLU A 150 -1.71 -5.92 -2.32
C GLU A 150 -1.99 -5.05 -3.56
N GLN A 151 -0.97 -4.40 -4.12
CA GLN A 151 -1.10 -3.62 -5.35
C GLN A 151 -1.44 -4.52 -6.54
N LYS A 152 -0.79 -5.68 -6.68
CA LYS A 152 -1.07 -6.66 -7.73
C LYS A 152 -2.48 -7.21 -7.61
N ALA A 153 -2.97 -7.47 -6.40
CA ALA A 153 -4.35 -7.89 -6.14
C ALA A 153 -5.38 -6.81 -6.53
N ARG A 154 -5.06 -5.52 -6.36
CA ARG A 154 -5.91 -4.40 -6.79
C ARG A 154 -5.95 -4.30 -8.32
N THR A 155 -4.80 -4.38 -8.97
CA THR A 155 -4.66 -4.30 -10.43
C THR A 155 -5.28 -5.49 -11.14
N GLU A 156 -5.07 -6.71 -10.62
CA GLU A 156 -5.55 -7.97 -11.20
C GLU A 156 -6.85 -8.46 -10.53
N ARG A 157 -7.62 -7.56 -9.91
CA ARG A 157 -8.81 -7.89 -9.11
C ARG A 157 -9.77 -8.86 -9.80
N PRO A 158 -10.12 -8.73 -11.10
CA PRO A 158 -11.02 -9.68 -11.74
C PRO A 158 -10.46 -11.11 -11.78
N ALA A 159 -9.18 -11.27 -12.12
CA ALA A 159 -8.53 -12.57 -12.15
C ALA A 159 -8.38 -13.16 -10.74
N HIS A 160 -8.03 -12.34 -9.76
CA HIS A 160 -7.92 -12.77 -8.36
C HIS A 160 -9.27 -13.23 -7.80
N VAL A 161 -10.35 -12.47 -8.01
CA VAL A 161 -11.70 -12.87 -7.55
C VAL A 161 -12.11 -14.18 -8.21
N ARG A 162 -11.91 -14.33 -9.52
CA ARG A 162 -12.23 -15.58 -10.21
C ARG A 162 -11.41 -16.76 -9.68
N PHE A 163 -10.13 -16.55 -9.41
CA PHE A 163 -9.29 -17.57 -8.81
C PHE A 163 -9.80 -17.98 -7.41
N GLN A 164 -10.20 -17.01 -6.57
CA GLN A 164 -10.75 -17.28 -5.23
C GLN A 164 -12.06 -18.07 -5.26
N GLU A 165 -12.90 -17.88 -6.27
CA GLU A 165 -14.09 -18.71 -6.50
C GLU A 165 -13.69 -20.16 -6.81
N LEU A 166 -12.75 -20.35 -7.75
CA LEU A 166 -12.34 -21.67 -8.24
C LEU A 166 -11.56 -22.47 -7.20
N VAL A 167 -10.65 -21.83 -6.45
CA VAL A 167 -9.82 -22.51 -5.45
C VAL A 167 -10.65 -23.12 -4.32
N SER A 168 -11.86 -22.60 -4.08
CA SER A 168 -12.80 -23.17 -3.09
C SER A 168 -13.37 -24.55 -3.52
N LEU A 169 -13.40 -24.82 -4.83
CA LEU A 169 -13.89 -26.07 -5.41
C LEU A 169 -12.75 -27.04 -5.76
N ALA A 170 -11.50 -26.55 -5.79
CA ALA A 170 -10.35 -27.32 -6.19
C ALA A 170 -10.17 -28.67 -5.44
N PRO A 171 -10.41 -28.79 -4.12
CA PRO A 171 -10.32 -30.09 -3.44
C PRO A 171 -11.32 -31.13 -3.96
N GLN A 172 -12.50 -30.70 -4.42
CA GLN A 172 -13.51 -31.63 -4.97
C GLN A 172 -13.12 -32.06 -6.38
N LEU A 173 -12.70 -31.10 -7.21
CA LEU A 173 -12.30 -31.36 -8.60
C LEU A 173 -10.96 -32.11 -8.71
N PHE A 174 -10.13 -32.07 -7.66
CA PHE A 174 -8.88 -32.81 -7.61
C PHE A 174 -9.09 -34.33 -7.67
N GLU A 175 -10.15 -34.83 -7.05
CA GLU A 175 -10.50 -36.26 -7.09
C GLU A 175 -10.94 -36.70 -8.51
N GLU A 176 -11.43 -35.76 -9.32
CA GLU A 176 -11.92 -36.00 -10.69
C GLU A 176 -10.82 -35.85 -11.77
N LEU A 177 -9.58 -35.48 -11.40
CA LEU A 177 -8.49 -35.21 -12.36
C LEU A 177 -8.18 -36.37 -13.32
N ASP A 178 -8.35 -37.61 -12.87
CA ASP A 178 -8.10 -38.80 -13.70
C ASP A 178 -9.28 -39.11 -14.63
N GLU A 179 -10.49 -38.73 -14.22
CA GLU A 179 -11.73 -39.03 -14.92
C GLU A 179 -12.08 -37.96 -15.95
N ASN A 180 -11.63 -36.72 -15.71
CA ASN A 180 -11.93 -35.57 -16.55
C ASN A 180 -10.64 -34.90 -17.08
N PRO A 181 -10.20 -35.24 -18.31
CA PRO A 181 -8.98 -34.69 -18.90
C PRO A 181 -9.13 -33.21 -19.32
N GLU A 182 -10.33 -32.64 -19.29
CA GLU A 182 -10.58 -31.24 -19.64
C GLU A 182 -10.29 -30.27 -18.47
N LEU A 183 -10.13 -30.79 -17.24
CA LEU A 183 -9.85 -29.98 -16.06
C LEU A 183 -8.52 -29.24 -16.19
N GLN A 184 -8.58 -27.93 -15.96
CA GLN A 184 -7.44 -27.02 -16.08
C GLN A 184 -6.95 -26.58 -14.71
N LEU A 185 -5.64 -26.68 -14.53
CA LEU A 185 -4.89 -26.14 -13.41
C LEU A 185 -4.64 -24.64 -13.65
N MET A 186 -5.13 -23.83 -12.72
CA MET A 186 -4.91 -22.39 -12.68
C MET A 186 -4.03 -22.06 -11.48
N VAL A 187 -2.91 -21.38 -11.67
CA VAL A 187 -2.11 -20.87 -10.54
C VAL A 187 -2.66 -19.52 -10.08
N ASN A 188 -2.52 -19.22 -8.79
CA ASN A 188 -2.87 -17.94 -8.22
C ASN A 188 -2.20 -16.80 -9.02
N PRO A 189 -2.98 -15.88 -9.63
CA PRO A 189 -2.41 -14.82 -10.45
C PRO A 189 -1.64 -13.80 -9.62
N VAL A 190 -1.97 -13.66 -8.33
CA VAL A 190 -1.37 -12.69 -7.41
C VAL A 190 -0.25 -13.36 -6.61
N THR A 191 0.87 -13.60 -7.28
CA THR A 191 2.07 -14.20 -6.71
C THR A 191 3.31 -13.35 -6.98
N LEU A 192 4.31 -13.45 -6.10
CA LEU A 192 5.60 -12.75 -6.22
C LEU A 192 6.70 -13.60 -5.58
N TRP A 193 7.78 -13.85 -6.32
CA TRP A 193 8.99 -14.47 -5.77
C TRP A 193 9.89 -13.41 -5.13
N SER A 194 10.47 -13.74 -3.98
CA SER A 194 11.61 -13.03 -3.38
C SER A 194 12.63 -14.03 -2.83
N GLU A 195 13.71 -13.53 -2.24
CA GLU A 195 14.77 -14.33 -1.62
C GLU A 195 15.03 -13.83 -0.20
N LEU A 196 14.99 -14.73 0.78
CA LEU A 196 15.39 -14.45 2.16
C LEU A 196 16.88 -14.76 2.31
N LYS A 197 17.63 -13.81 2.86
CA LYS A 197 19.10 -13.81 2.96
C LYS A 197 19.59 -14.28 4.33
N SER A 198 18.72 -14.36 5.32
CA SER A 198 18.99 -14.81 6.69
C SER A 198 18.14 -16.03 7.06
N ASN A 199 18.46 -16.63 8.21
CA ASN A 199 17.70 -17.75 8.76
C ASN A 199 16.55 -17.32 9.69
N LYS A 200 16.30 -16.01 9.85
CA LYS A 200 15.34 -15.47 10.84
C LYS A 200 13.93 -16.04 10.70
N TYR A 201 13.45 -16.14 9.46
CA TYR A 201 12.10 -16.61 9.14
C TYR A 201 12.09 -18.05 8.62
N LEU A 202 13.23 -18.74 8.65
CA LEU A 202 13.38 -20.07 8.10
C LEU A 202 13.24 -21.12 9.20
N ALA A 203 12.80 -22.33 8.82
CA ALA A 203 12.87 -23.49 9.70
C ALA A 203 14.33 -23.83 10.04
N ALA A 204 14.57 -24.49 11.17
CA ALA A 204 15.91 -24.73 11.72
C ALA A 204 16.85 -25.51 10.77
N GLU A 205 16.27 -26.32 9.89
CA GLU A 205 16.95 -27.14 8.88
C GLU A 205 17.22 -26.40 7.55
N ALA A 206 16.59 -25.26 7.31
CA ALA A 206 16.77 -24.48 6.09
C ALA A 206 18.00 -23.57 6.20
N VAL A 207 18.68 -23.36 5.06
CA VAL A 207 19.91 -22.56 4.99
C VAL A 207 19.73 -21.46 3.95
N ALA A 208 19.83 -20.21 4.38
CA ALA A 208 19.81 -19.05 3.50
C ALA A 208 20.99 -19.03 2.50
N PRO A 209 20.80 -18.46 1.29
CA PRO A 209 19.59 -17.80 0.81
C PRO A 209 18.49 -18.80 0.36
N VAL A 210 17.23 -18.48 0.66
CA VAL A 210 16.08 -19.33 0.28
C VAL A 210 15.06 -18.54 -0.55
N PRO A 211 14.65 -19.06 -1.74
CA PRO A 211 13.57 -18.47 -2.51
C PRO A 211 12.23 -18.69 -1.81
N VAL A 212 11.43 -17.63 -1.69
CA VAL A 212 10.10 -17.67 -1.10
C VAL A 212 9.06 -17.10 -2.05
N LEU A 213 7.86 -17.66 -2.00
CA LEU A 213 6.73 -17.18 -2.79
C LEU A 213 5.74 -16.47 -1.88
N HIS A 214 5.51 -15.19 -2.13
CA HIS A 214 4.42 -14.43 -1.53
C HIS A 214 3.19 -14.53 -2.43
N TYR A 215 2.01 -14.71 -1.84
CA TYR A 215 0.76 -14.80 -2.61
C TYR A 215 -0.43 -14.28 -1.82
N ALA A 216 -1.43 -13.76 -2.52
CA ALA A 216 -2.67 -13.33 -1.90
C ALA A 216 -3.60 -14.53 -1.64
N ASP A 217 -4.10 -14.65 -0.42
CA ASP A 217 -5.14 -15.61 -0.05
C ASP A 217 -6.26 -14.92 0.73
N ASP A 218 -7.41 -14.75 0.07
CA ASP A 218 -8.56 -13.99 0.56
C ASP A 218 -8.18 -12.56 1.03
N ARG A 219 -8.00 -12.37 2.35
CA ARG A 219 -7.70 -11.08 2.99
C ARG A 219 -6.26 -10.96 3.48
N GLU A 220 -5.44 -11.98 3.24
CA GLU A 220 -4.08 -12.07 3.79
C GLU A 220 -3.05 -12.25 2.68
N VAL A 221 -1.81 -11.89 2.98
CA VAL A 221 -0.64 -12.26 2.18
C VAL A 221 0.05 -13.41 2.88
N ARG A 222 0.22 -14.52 2.17
CA ARG A 222 0.88 -15.73 2.67
C ARG A 222 2.24 -15.91 2.03
N THR A 223 3.12 -16.57 2.76
CA THR A 223 4.46 -16.92 2.29
C THR A 223 4.58 -18.44 2.21
N GLY A 224 4.93 -18.93 1.03
CA GLY A 224 5.22 -20.34 0.77
C GLY A 224 6.73 -20.55 0.61
N MET A 225 7.26 -21.52 1.34
CA MET A 225 8.63 -22.01 1.17
C MET A 225 8.57 -23.38 0.51
N PHE A 226 9.43 -23.60 -0.48
CA PHE A 226 9.48 -24.84 -1.24
C PHE A 226 10.91 -25.36 -1.30
N GLU A 227 11.05 -26.68 -1.25
CA GLU A 227 12.31 -27.33 -1.59
C GLU A 227 12.70 -27.01 -3.05
N PRO A 228 14.00 -27.11 -3.42
CA PRO A 228 14.46 -26.77 -4.77
C PRO A 228 13.70 -27.49 -5.91
N ALA A 229 13.31 -28.75 -5.69
CA ALA A 229 12.48 -29.51 -6.62
C ALA A 229 11.09 -28.88 -6.77
N GLY A 230 10.43 -28.57 -5.64
CA GLY A 230 9.12 -27.90 -5.63
C GLY A 230 9.14 -26.51 -6.27
N VAL A 231 10.20 -25.72 -6.05
CA VAL A 231 10.38 -24.42 -6.74
C VAL A 231 10.42 -24.61 -8.26
N THR A 232 11.12 -25.64 -8.73
CA THR A 232 11.25 -25.94 -10.16
C THR A 232 9.89 -26.33 -10.76
N LEU A 233 9.17 -27.23 -10.10
CA LEU A 233 7.84 -27.67 -10.51
C LEU A 233 6.84 -26.50 -10.54
N LEU A 234 6.85 -25.64 -9.52
CA LEU A 234 5.94 -24.50 -9.45
C LEU A 234 6.25 -23.44 -10.51
N LYS A 235 7.54 -23.16 -10.78
CA LYS A 235 7.95 -22.27 -11.88
C LYS A 235 7.53 -22.81 -13.24
N GLN A 236 7.63 -24.12 -13.46
CA GLN A 236 7.12 -24.75 -14.68
C GLN A 236 5.60 -24.59 -14.79
N LEU A 237 4.86 -24.88 -13.72
CA LEU A 237 3.41 -24.74 -13.71
C LEU A 237 2.95 -23.30 -13.99
N LEU A 238 3.62 -22.31 -13.39
CA LEU A 238 3.38 -20.88 -13.63
C LEU A 238 3.55 -20.47 -15.10
N LEU A 239 4.47 -21.11 -15.83
CA LEU A 239 4.69 -20.82 -17.25
C LEU A 239 3.66 -21.49 -18.16
N LEU A 240 3.05 -22.59 -17.71
CA LEU A 240 2.10 -23.38 -18.48
C LEU A 240 0.66 -22.96 -18.25
N THR A 241 0.35 -22.36 -17.10
CA THR A 241 -1.03 -22.10 -16.69
C THR A 241 -1.74 -21.09 -17.63
N PRO A 242 -3.01 -21.32 -17.99
CA PRO A 242 -3.83 -22.49 -17.69
C PRO A 242 -3.42 -23.73 -18.49
N CYS A 243 -3.31 -24.88 -17.83
CA CYS A 243 -2.94 -26.16 -18.47
C CYS A 243 -3.64 -27.35 -17.82
N THR A 244 -3.70 -28.50 -18.49
CA THR A 244 -4.19 -29.75 -17.87
C THR A 244 -3.08 -30.43 -17.07
N PHE A 245 -3.44 -31.30 -16.12
CA PHE A 245 -2.45 -32.11 -15.39
C PHE A 245 -1.60 -32.97 -16.34
N SER A 246 -2.21 -33.54 -17.39
CA SER A 246 -1.48 -34.30 -18.41
C SER A 246 -0.42 -33.47 -19.16
N SER A 247 -0.74 -32.21 -19.47
CA SER A 247 0.19 -31.30 -20.15
C SER A 247 1.37 -30.92 -19.25
N TRP A 248 1.11 -30.71 -17.95
CA TRP A 248 2.16 -30.43 -16.99
C TRP A 248 3.04 -31.66 -16.73
N SER A 249 2.43 -32.84 -16.56
CA SER A 249 3.13 -34.11 -16.37
C SER A 249 4.04 -34.46 -17.56
N ALA A 250 3.67 -34.10 -18.78
CA ALA A 250 4.46 -34.39 -19.97
C ALA A 250 5.77 -33.57 -20.10
N VAL A 251 5.92 -32.47 -19.36
CA VAL A 251 7.09 -31.57 -19.45
C VAL A 251 7.94 -31.52 -18.19
N THR A 252 7.56 -32.31 -17.18
CA THR A 252 8.33 -32.48 -15.95
C THR A 252 8.99 -33.86 -15.92
N ASP A 253 10.15 -33.94 -15.27
CA ASP A 253 10.86 -35.21 -15.03
C ASP A 253 10.37 -35.91 -13.75
N ALA A 254 9.40 -35.32 -13.04
CA ALA A 254 8.83 -35.88 -11.81
C ALA A 254 7.92 -37.07 -12.07
N ASP A 255 7.90 -38.01 -11.13
CA ASP A 255 6.95 -39.13 -11.15
C ASP A 255 5.50 -38.60 -11.05
N PRO A 256 4.53 -39.18 -11.80
CA PRO A 256 3.15 -38.71 -11.76
C PRO A 256 2.51 -38.71 -10.36
N GLU A 257 2.86 -39.66 -9.50
CA GLU A 257 2.32 -39.73 -8.14
C GLU A 257 2.92 -38.61 -7.26
N GLU A 258 4.23 -38.37 -7.38
CA GLU A 258 4.89 -37.24 -6.71
C GLU A 258 4.31 -35.90 -7.18
N LEU A 259 4.05 -35.75 -8.48
CA LEU A 259 3.45 -34.56 -9.06
C LEU A 259 2.03 -34.35 -8.55
N ARG A 260 1.25 -35.43 -8.42
CA ARG A 260 -0.11 -35.39 -7.87
C ARG A 260 -0.11 -34.99 -6.40
N GLN A 261 0.81 -35.54 -5.59
CA GLN A 261 0.97 -35.15 -4.18
C GLN A 261 1.40 -33.68 -4.05
N PHE A 262 2.33 -33.24 -4.90
CA PHE A 262 2.73 -31.84 -4.94
C PHE A 262 1.55 -30.92 -5.30
N LEU A 263 0.73 -31.30 -6.29
CA LEU A 263 -0.50 -30.57 -6.65
C LEU A 263 -1.49 -30.52 -5.47
N ALA A 264 -1.68 -31.62 -4.76
CA ALA A 264 -2.55 -31.66 -3.57
C ALA A 264 -2.08 -30.64 -2.51
N HIS A 265 -0.78 -30.55 -2.26
CA HIS A 265 -0.20 -29.55 -1.36
C HIS A 265 -0.41 -28.12 -1.87
N LEU A 266 -0.26 -27.86 -3.17
CA LEU A 266 -0.52 -26.54 -3.75
C LEU A 266 -1.99 -26.13 -3.63
N ILE A 267 -2.93 -27.07 -3.75
CA ILE A 267 -4.36 -26.84 -3.53
C ILE A 267 -4.64 -26.54 -2.06
N GLN A 268 -4.03 -27.29 -1.14
CA GLN A 268 -4.14 -27.03 0.30
C GLN A 268 -3.60 -25.65 0.69
N LEU A 269 -2.51 -25.23 0.05
CA LEU A 269 -1.95 -23.88 0.18
C LEU A 269 -2.76 -22.81 -0.56
N ARG A 270 -3.82 -23.19 -1.29
CA ARG A 270 -4.66 -22.30 -2.10
C ARG A 270 -3.87 -21.55 -3.18
N LEU A 271 -2.80 -22.16 -3.66
CA LEU A 271 -1.96 -21.65 -4.76
C LEU A 271 -2.42 -22.13 -6.12
N VAL A 272 -3.15 -23.24 -6.19
CA VAL A 272 -3.69 -23.79 -7.43
C VAL A 272 -5.19 -24.01 -7.29
N ALA A 273 -5.92 -23.57 -8.31
CA ALA A 273 -7.33 -23.84 -8.51
C ALA A 273 -7.51 -24.82 -9.69
N ILE A 274 -8.67 -25.49 -9.72
CA ILE A 274 -9.07 -26.37 -10.82
C ILE A 274 -10.36 -25.84 -11.41
N HIS A 275 -10.47 -25.84 -12.74
CA HIS A 275 -11.63 -25.38 -13.50
C HIS A 275 -11.93 -26.30 -14.68
#